data_AF-A0A7W3DF36-F1
#
_entry.id   AF-A0A7W3DF36-F1
#
_cell.length_a   1.000
_cell.length_b   1.000
_cell.length_c   1.000
_cell.angle_alpha   90.00
_cell.angle_beta   90.00
_cell.angle_gamma   90.00
#
_symmetry.space_group_name_H-M   'P 1'
#
loop_
_entity.id
_entity.type
_entity.pdbx_description
1 polymer ?
#
loop_
_entity_poly.entity_id
_entity_poly.type
_entity_poly.pdbx_seq_one_letter_code
_entity_poly.pdbx_strand_id
1 'polypeptide(L)'
;MVTQGNSIGVSTQEGGDKTVKLYNITGDGTSGSYVNAVGGAWYGGNWSLGGVRGGASNLDRAQLNVNSGTGTAGSFLFYPDERFKSSSCGADGAGYGGSWSDINTWQRNISFFRGNVAVNNDAGFIPFARWHSQCSGGYSSTVGLGSIATGPSSWADVAITTLGDGGSAGQRIFQFTTANGDIYANAGGNLAGNYIFQKQPNCDISLKHDIKYDDGYQSYANIKKLLPATYIYNDDPRERVRRGVIAQDVMKIDSEYVKLVPASPAFDSEGNRIDADDTLALDTNVIMLDTVLALNYVIKKLEATQNELEELKLKIAAS
;
A
#
# COMPACT_ATOMS: atom_id res chain seq x y z
N MET A 1 -35.38 27.83 -37.08
CA MET A 1 -34.95 26.50 -36.57
C MET A 1 -34.35 25.73 -37.72
N VAL A 2 -33.14 25.21 -37.56
CA VAL A 2 -32.52 24.31 -38.57
C VAL A 2 -33.09 22.90 -38.38
N THR A 3 -33.24 22.16 -39.47
CA THR A 3 -33.69 20.75 -39.44
C THR A 3 -32.62 19.83 -38.84
N GLN A 4 -33.04 18.67 -38.34
CA GLN A 4 -32.12 17.67 -37.78
C GLN A 4 -30.98 17.32 -38.75
N GLY A 5 -29.80 17.02 -38.21
CA GLY A 5 -28.60 16.72 -38.99
C GLY A 5 -27.86 17.94 -39.54
N ASN A 6 -28.41 19.14 -39.39
CA ASN A 6 -27.75 20.38 -39.78
C ASN A 6 -27.10 21.08 -38.58
N SER A 7 -26.13 21.94 -38.87
CA SER A 7 -25.49 22.81 -37.88
C SER A 7 -25.76 24.28 -38.19
N ILE A 8 -25.90 25.10 -37.16
CA ILE A 8 -25.87 26.57 -37.27
C ILE A 8 -24.64 27.08 -36.53
N GLY A 9 -23.96 28.07 -37.08
CA GLY A 9 -22.74 28.57 -36.48
C GLY A 9 -22.13 29.75 -37.21
N VAL A 10 -21.03 30.23 -36.66
CA VAL A 10 -20.20 31.29 -37.23
C VAL A 10 -18.92 30.65 -37.76
N SER A 11 -18.59 30.91 -39.02
CA SER A 11 -17.36 30.46 -39.65
C SER A 11 -16.27 31.52 -39.55
N THR A 12 -15.03 31.11 -39.75
CA THR A 12 -13.88 32.02 -39.79
C THR A 12 -13.83 32.78 -41.11
N GLN A 13 -13.48 34.06 -41.04
CA GLN A 13 -13.24 34.89 -42.23
C GLN A 13 -11.74 35.04 -42.54
N GLU A 14 -10.87 35.09 -41.52
CA GLU A 14 -9.43 35.27 -41.68
C GLU A 14 -8.63 34.53 -40.58
N GLY A 15 -7.44 34.03 -40.90
CA GLY A 15 -6.55 33.29 -39.98
C GLY A 15 -6.93 31.81 -39.79
N GLY A 16 -6.37 31.15 -38.76
CA GLY A 16 -6.69 29.75 -38.43
C GLY A 16 -8.16 29.51 -38.09
N ASP A 17 -8.64 28.27 -38.24
CA ASP A 17 -10.04 27.92 -38.03
C ASP A 17 -10.49 28.23 -36.59
N LYS A 18 -11.44 29.15 -36.44
CA LYS A 18 -12.13 29.62 -35.22
C LYS A 18 -13.63 29.33 -35.27
N THR A 19 -14.06 28.39 -36.10
CA THR A 19 -15.48 28.09 -36.31
C THR A 19 -16.14 27.70 -34.99
N VAL A 20 -17.36 28.19 -34.74
CA VAL A 20 -18.21 27.77 -33.60
C VAL A 20 -19.58 27.36 -34.13
N LYS A 21 -20.04 26.15 -33.77
CA LYS A 21 -21.27 25.55 -34.29
C LYS A 21 -22.12 24.91 -33.18
N LEU A 22 -23.42 25.04 -33.33
CA LEU A 22 -24.44 24.23 -32.66
C LEU A 22 -24.88 23.14 -33.62
N TYR A 23 -24.95 21.90 -33.14
CA TYR A 23 -25.37 20.76 -33.95
C TYR A 23 -26.37 19.87 -33.22
N ASN A 24 -27.29 19.33 -34.02
CA ASN A 24 -28.26 18.31 -33.67
C ASN A 24 -27.96 17.10 -34.55
N ILE A 25 -27.93 15.90 -33.97
CA ILE A 25 -27.71 14.67 -34.71
C ILE A 25 -29.03 14.17 -35.31
N THR A 26 -28.98 13.69 -36.56
CA THR A 26 -30.14 13.12 -37.25
C THR A 26 -30.69 11.90 -36.50
N GLY A 27 -32.01 11.89 -36.27
CA GLY A 27 -32.67 10.82 -35.52
C GLY A 27 -32.19 10.75 -34.07
N ASP A 28 -32.18 9.55 -33.51
CA ASP A 28 -31.73 9.36 -32.12
C ASP A 28 -30.20 9.32 -32.00
N GLY A 29 -29.45 9.16 -33.10
CA GLY A 29 -28.02 8.89 -33.06
C GLY A 29 -27.67 7.50 -32.50
N THR A 30 -26.38 7.19 -32.42
CA THR A 30 -25.88 5.90 -31.90
C THR A 30 -25.60 6.02 -30.39
N SER A 31 -25.85 4.96 -29.63
CA SER A 31 -25.44 4.87 -28.23
C SER A 31 -23.95 5.24 -28.07
N GLY A 32 -23.64 6.08 -27.09
CA GLY A 32 -22.28 6.59 -26.85
C GLY A 32 -21.87 7.79 -27.71
N SER A 33 -22.72 8.25 -28.64
CA SER A 33 -22.50 9.47 -29.43
C SER A 33 -23.29 10.66 -28.89
N TYR A 34 -22.83 11.88 -29.20
CA TYR A 34 -23.61 13.09 -28.94
C TYR A 34 -24.99 13.00 -29.62
N VAL A 35 -26.05 13.48 -28.95
CA VAL A 35 -27.38 13.70 -29.56
C VAL A 35 -27.58 15.17 -29.94
N ASN A 36 -26.94 16.05 -29.18
CA ASN A 36 -26.78 17.46 -29.44
C ASN A 36 -25.45 17.91 -28.85
N ALA A 37 -24.87 18.96 -29.42
CA ALA A 37 -23.76 19.64 -28.78
C ALA A 37 -23.47 21.00 -29.41
N VAL A 38 -22.65 21.77 -28.70
CA VAL A 38 -21.93 22.93 -29.19
C VAL A 38 -20.47 22.54 -29.41
N GLY A 39 -19.80 23.11 -30.38
CA GLY A 39 -18.37 22.89 -30.57
C GLY A 39 -17.68 24.05 -31.24
N GLY A 40 -16.36 24.10 -31.08
CA GLY A 40 -15.52 25.13 -31.67
C GLY A 40 -14.18 24.60 -32.14
N ALA A 41 -13.48 25.38 -32.98
CA ALA A 41 -12.17 25.06 -33.53
C ALA A 41 -11.12 26.12 -33.19
N TRP A 42 -9.84 25.72 -33.21
CA TRP A 42 -8.66 26.60 -33.23
C TRP A 42 -7.54 25.94 -34.06
N TYR A 43 -7.29 26.41 -35.28
CA TYR A 43 -6.38 25.74 -36.24
C TYR A 43 -6.73 24.24 -36.39
N GLY A 44 -5.81 23.33 -36.07
CA GLY A 44 -6.07 21.89 -36.08
C GLY A 44 -6.79 21.37 -34.84
N GLY A 45 -6.96 22.21 -33.82
CA GLY A 45 -7.63 21.87 -32.56
C GLY A 45 -9.14 22.07 -32.62
N ASN A 46 -9.86 21.36 -31.76
CA ASN A 46 -11.31 21.49 -31.64
C ASN A 46 -11.81 21.09 -30.24
N TRP A 47 -13.01 21.52 -29.91
CA TRP A 47 -13.72 21.10 -28.71
C TRP A 47 -15.21 20.91 -28.99
N SER A 48 -15.85 20.06 -28.19
CA SER A 48 -17.29 19.79 -28.27
C SER A 48 -17.88 19.55 -26.88
N LEU A 49 -19.04 20.13 -26.59
CA LEU A 49 -19.79 19.96 -25.35
C LEU A 49 -21.26 19.64 -25.65
N GLY A 50 -21.78 18.54 -25.11
CA GLY A 50 -23.22 18.29 -25.10
C GLY A 50 -23.65 16.94 -24.54
N GLY A 51 -24.91 16.56 -24.82
CA GLY A 51 -25.52 15.35 -24.28
C GLY A 51 -25.18 14.10 -25.09
N VAL A 52 -24.92 12.98 -24.41
CA VAL A 52 -24.59 11.69 -25.03
C VAL A 52 -25.71 10.68 -24.80
N ARG A 53 -26.08 9.93 -25.86
CA ARG A 53 -27.12 8.90 -25.80
C ARG A 53 -26.66 7.67 -25.01
N GLY A 54 -27.54 7.14 -24.16
CA GLY A 54 -27.38 5.84 -23.52
C GLY A 54 -27.84 4.64 -24.37
N GLY A 55 -27.98 3.49 -23.73
CA GLY A 55 -28.43 2.26 -24.40
C GLY A 55 -29.88 2.30 -24.87
N ALA A 56 -30.71 3.14 -24.26
CA ALA A 56 -32.15 3.28 -24.57
C ALA A 56 -32.51 4.77 -24.77
N SER A 57 -33.68 5.20 -24.28
CA SER A 57 -34.15 6.59 -24.31
C SER A 57 -33.50 7.50 -23.26
N ASN A 58 -32.51 7.00 -22.52
CA ASN A 58 -31.86 7.73 -21.44
C ASN A 58 -30.71 8.62 -21.97
N LEU A 59 -30.57 9.81 -21.37
CA LEU A 59 -29.35 10.60 -21.45
C LEU A 59 -28.31 9.93 -20.56
N ASP A 60 -27.18 9.52 -21.12
CA ASP A 60 -26.12 8.83 -20.37
C ASP A 60 -25.30 9.81 -19.54
N ARG A 61 -24.90 10.93 -20.17
CA ARG A 61 -24.00 11.93 -19.60
C ARG A 61 -24.03 13.23 -20.40
N ALA A 62 -23.56 14.31 -19.79
CA ALA A 62 -23.02 15.45 -20.52
C ALA A 62 -21.50 15.27 -20.67
N GLN A 63 -20.95 15.59 -21.84
CA GLN A 63 -19.54 15.36 -22.14
C GLN A 63 -18.91 16.59 -22.83
N LEU A 64 -17.71 16.97 -22.40
CA LEU A 64 -16.82 17.92 -23.07
C LEU A 64 -15.62 17.17 -23.65
N ASN A 65 -15.38 17.22 -24.96
CA ASN A 65 -14.13 16.77 -25.58
C ASN A 65 -13.29 17.97 -26.00
N VAL A 66 -11.97 17.85 -25.87
CA VAL A 66 -10.98 18.84 -26.32
C VAL A 66 -9.86 18.11 -27.05
N ASN A 67 -9.49 18.58 -28.23
CA ASN A 67 -8.37 18.12 -29.03
C ASN A 67 -7.48 19.33 -29.35
N SER A 68 -6.18 19.23 -29.04
CA SER A 68 -5.23 20.32 -29.24
C SER A 68 -4.85 20.54 -30.71
N GLY A 69 -5.13 19.58 -31.59
CA GLY A 69 -4.66 19.59 -32.98
C GLY A 69 -3.17 19.28 -33.13
N THR A 70 -2.48 18.99 -32.03
CA THR A 70 -1.03 18.76 -31.97
C THR A 70 -0.67 17.46 -31.25
N GLY A 71 -1.60 16.50 -31.22
CA GLY A 71 -1.39 15.16 -30.68
C GLY A 71 -1.93 14.91 -29.26
N THR A 72 -2.62 15.88 -28.67
CA THR A 72 -3.21 15.74 -27.32
C THR A 72 -4.74 15.88 -27.38
N ALA A 73 -5.46 14.97 -26.73
CA ALA A 73 -6.91 15.07 -26.59
C ALA A 73 -7.40 14.59 -25.22
N GLY A 74 -8.56 15.07 -24.80
CA GLY A 74 -9.22 14.68 -23.56
C GLY A 74 -10.75 14.85 -23.58
N SER A 75 -11.40 14.22 -22.62
CA SER A 75 -12.84 14.17 -22.39
C SER A 75 -13.16 14.46 -20.93
N PHE A 76 -14.23 15.18 -20.63
CA PHE A 76 -14.75 15.39 -19.28
C PHE A 76 -16.22 15.00 -19.28
N LEU A 77 -16.60 14.06 -18.44
CA LEU A 77 -17.91 13.41 -18.44
C LEU A 77 -18.60 13.70 -17.10
N PHE A 78 -19.87 14.10 -17.19
CA PHE A 78 -20.73 14.42 -16.06
C PHE A 78 -21.94 13.48 -16.14
N TYR A 79 -22.00 12.51 -15.24
CA TYR A 79 -23.10 11.55 -15.20
C TYR A 79 -24.26 12.07 -14.33
N PRO A 80 -25.51 11.67 -14.62
CA PRO A 80 -26.68 12.05 -13.82
C PRO A 80 -26.62 11.60 -12.34
N ASP A 81 -25.78 10.62 -12.01
CA ASP A 81 -25.57 10.08 -10.67
C ASP A 81 -24.38 10.71 -9.94
N GLU A 82 -24.09 11.97 -10.24
CA GLU A 82 -23.05 12.82 -9.60
C GLU A 82 -21.61 12.37 -9.85
N ARG A 83 -21.38 11.31 -10.63
CA ARG A 83 -20.04 10.89 -11.02
C ARG A 83 -19.44 11.89 -12.02
N PHE A 84 -18.28 12.42 -11.66
CA PHE A 84 -17.41 13.19 -12.55
C PHE A 84 -16.27 12.30 -13.06
N LYS A 85 -16.06 12.25 -14.38
CA LYS A 85 -14.86 11.66 -14.97
C LYS A 85 -14.10 12.70 -15.77
N SER A 86 -12.97 13.19 -15.27
CA SER A 86 -12.02 13.95 -16.08
C SER A 86 -11.00 13.01 -16.71
N SER A 87 -10.90 13.04 -18.03
CA SER A 87 -9.74 12.50 -18.71
C SER A 87 -8.61 13.52 -18.58
N SER A 88 -7.80 13.40 -17.55
CA SER A 88 -6.36 13.51 -17.78
C SER A 88 -5.96 12.20 -18.44
N CYS A 89 -6.09 12.11 -19.77
CA CYS A 89 -5.94 10.91 -20.61
C CYS A 89 -6.71 9.66 -20.12
N GLY A 90 -7.93 9.46 -20.63
CA GLY A 90 -8.98 8.70 -19.95
C GLY A 90 -8.72 7.26 -19.53
N ALA A 91 -9.25 6.90 -18.36
CA ALA A 91 -9.85 5.60 -18.07
C ALA A 91 -10.63 5.76 -16.74
N ASP A 92 -11.78 5.08 -16.56
CA ASP A 92 -11.96 4.39 -15.28
C ASP A 92 -10.70 3.53 -15.22
N GLY A 93 -9.69 3.92 -14.42
CA GLY A 93 -8.33 3.36 -14.49
C GLY A 93 -8.40 1.90 -14.89
N ALA A 94 -7.61 1.45 -15.89
CA ALA A 94 -7.82 0.20 -16.62
C ALA A 94 -8.48 -0.92 -15.78
N GLY A 95 -9.42 -1.68 -16.34
CA GLY A 95 -10.17 -2.72 -15.60
C GLY A 95 -9.32 -3.89 -15.03
N TYR A 96 -8.00 -3.72 -15.00
CA TYR A 96 -6.94 -4.58 -14.51
C TYR A 96 -5.86 -3.71 -13.81
N GLY A 97 -5.11 -4.26 -12.85
CA GLY A 97 -3.93 -3.58 -12.31
C GLY A 97 -2.67 -3.87 -13.12
N GLY A 98 -1.63 -3.07 -12.91
CA GLY A 98 -0.39 -3.09 -13.69
C GLY A 98 0.86 -3.34 -12.86
N SER A 99 2.03 -3.03 -13.41
CA SER A 99 3.31 -3.07 -12.68
C SER A 99 3.51 -1.81 -11.83
N TRP A 100 4.36 -1.89 -10.81
CA TRP A 100 4.85 -0.71 -10.08
C TRP A 100 5.44 0.36 -10.99
N SER A 101 6.16 -0.07 -12.03
CA SER A 101 6.80 0.82 -13.02
C SER A 101 5.80 1.60 -13.87
N ASP A 102 4.54 1.19 -13.91
CA ASP A 102 3.53 1.79 -14.78
C ASP A 102 3.27 3.25 -14.42
N ILE A 103 3.52 3.65 -13.16
CA ILE A 103 3.45 5.04 -12.71
C ILE A 103 4.51 5.95 -13.36
N ASN A 104 5.60 5.40 -13.88
CA ASN A 104 6.63 6.16 -14.62
C ASN A 104 6.29 6.33 -16.10
N THR A 105 5.37 5.53 -16.61
CA THR A 105 4.96 5.59 -18.01
C THR A 105 3.73 6.49 -18.17
N TRP A 106 3.47 6.96 -19.40
CA TRP A 106 2.27 7.72 -19.75
C TRP A 106 1.00 6.86 -19.78
N GLN A 107 0.96 5.76 -19.04
CA GLN A 107 -0.17 4.84 -19.04
C GLN A 107 -1.35 5.44 -18.28
N ARG A 108 -2.54 5.28 -18.86
CA ARG A 108 -3.84 5.80 -18.40
C ARG A 108 -4.37 5.10 -17.14
N ASN A 109 -3.50 4.47 -16.35
CA ASN A 109 -3.91 3.54 -15.30
C ASN A 109 -4.21 4.22 -13.94
N ILE A 110 -3.90 5.52 -13.83
CA ILE A 110 -4.10 6.35 -12.64
C ILE A 110 -5.48 7.00 -12.71
N SER A 111 -6.28 6.86 -11.66
CA SER A 111 -7.61 7.48 -11.57
C SER A 111 -8.00 7.85 -10.15
N PHE A 112 -8.65 8.99 -9.99
CA PHE A 112 -9.24 9.46 -8.73
C PHE A 112 -10.47 8.65 -8.31
N PHE A 113 -11.05 7.85 -9.21
CA PHE A 113 -12.16 6.94 -8.92
C PHE A 113 -12.05 5.68 -9.76
N ARG A 114 -12.33 4.52 -9.16
CA ARG A 114 -12.31 3.22 -9.82
C ARG A 114 -13.47 2.35 -9.33
N GLY A 115 -14.17 1.70 -10.26
CA GLY A 115 -15.10 0.63 -9.93
C GLY A 115 -14.36 -0.67 -9.58
N ASN A 116 -15.12 -1.74 -9.30
CA ASN A 116 -14.54 -3.07 -9.09
C ASN A 116 -13.70 -3.50 -10.30
N VAL A 117 -12.54 -4.09 -10.05
CA VAL A 117 -11.64 -4.61 -11.09
C VAL A 117 -12.31 -5.81 -11.74
N ALA A 118 -12.30 -5.88 -13.08
CA ALA A 118 -13.02 -6.91 -13.84
C ALA A 118 -12.23 -8.23 -13.96
N VAL A 119 -10.93 -8.18 -13.66
CA VAL A 119 -10.03 -9.34 -13.63
C VAL A 119 -9.29 -9.40 -12.31
N ASN A 120 -8.92 -10.61 -11.89
CA ASN A 120 -8.08 -10.80 -10.72
C ASN A 120 -6.74 -10.07 -10.93
N ASN A 121 -6.25 -9.45 -9.87
CA ASN A 121 -5.12 -8.54 -9.91
C ASN A 121 -3.94 -9.08 -9.08
N ASP A 122 -3.72 -10.38 -9.14
CA ASP A 122 -2.76 -11.08 -8.30
C ASP A 122 -1.34 -10.55 -8.58
N ALA A 123 -0.74 -9.89 -7.60
CA ALA A 123 0.53 -9.14 -7.69
C ALA A 123 0.52 -7.83 -8.51
N GLY A 124 -0.64 -7.37 -8.96
CA GLY A 124 -0.75 -6.12 -9.71
C GLY A 124 -0.96 -4.90 -8.80
N PHE A 125 -0.38 -3.77 -9.20
CA PHE A 125 -0.56 -2.48 -8.57
C PHE A 125 -1.66 -1.67 -9.28
N ILE A 126 -2.56 -1.10 -8.49
CA ILE A 126 -3.67 -0.25 -8.92
C ILE A 126 -3.36 1.16 -8.43
N PRO A 127 -2.87 2.06 -9.29
CA PRO A 127 -2.57 3.42 -8.88
C PRO A 127 -3.85 4.27 -8.77
N PHE A 128 -3.95 5.01 -7.68
CA PHE A 128 -4.94 6.06 -7.43
C PHE A 128 -4.40 7.45 -7.79
N ALA A 129 -3.17 7.76 -7.36
CA ALA A 129 -2.54 9.05 -7.58
C ALA A 129 -1.07 8.93 -8.00
N ARG A 130 -0.58 9.95 -8.73
CA ARG A 130 0.80 10.07 -9.19
C ARG A 130 1.25 11.52 -9.17
N TRP A 131 2.47 11.78 -8.71
CA TRP A 131 3.12 13.08 -8.86
C TRP A 131 4.62 12.92 -9.07
N HIS A 132 5.25 13.97 -9.58
CA HIS A 132 6.69 14.02 -9.85
C HIS A 132 7.31 15.18 -9.07
N SER A 133 8.50 14.96 -8.53
CA SER A 133 9.30 15.97 -7.85
C SER A 133 10.74 15.94 -8.36
N GLN A 134 11.35 17.12 -8.48
CA GLN A 134 12.73 17.28 -8.92
C GLN A 134 13.44 18.33 -8.06
N CYS A 135 14.63 18.00 -7.57
CA CYS A 135 15.51 18.91 -6.85
C CYS A 135 16.53 19.53 -7.81
N SER A 136 16.75 20.84 -7.77
CA SER A 136 17.59 21.59 -8.74
C SER A 136 19.08 21.18 -8.78
N GLY A 137 19.57 20.44 -7.79
CA GLY A 137 20.91 19.85 -7.76
C GLY A 137 20.91 18.39 -7.29
N GLY A 138 19.77 17.70 -7.39
CA GLY A 138 19.59 16.35 -6.91
C GLY A 138 18.83 15.46 -7.89
N TYR A 139 18.34 14.34 -7.37
CA TYR A 139 17.64 13.33 -8.16
C TYR A 139 16.19 13.71 -8.44
N SER A 140 15.63 13.13 -9.50
CA SER A 140 14.20 13.21 -9.81
C SER A 140 13.48 12.00 -9.21
N SER A 141 12.20 12.18 -8.85
CA SER A 141 11.40 11.08 -8.32
C SER A 141 9.94 11.18 -8.76
N THR A 142 9.37 10.02 -9.07
CA THR A 142 7.94 9.83 -9.26
C THR A 142 7.39 9.10 -8.04
N VAL A 143 6.28 9.59 -7.49
CA VAL A 143 5.58 8.92 -6.40
C VAL A 143 4.23 8.44 -6.89
N GLY A 144 3.84 7.24 -6.47
CA GLY A 144 2.55 6.62 -6.70
C GLY A 144 1.88 6.22 -5.38
N LEU A 145 0.58 6.48 -5.28
CA LEU A 145 -0.28 5.96 -4.21
C LEU A 145 -1.31 5.04 -4.84
N GLY A 146 -1.55 3.87 -4.25
CA GLY A 146 -2.50 2.90 -4.77
C GLY A 146 -2.66 1.68 -3.87
N SER A 147 -3.17 0.59 -4.42
CA SER A 147 -3.24 -0.70 -3.74
C SER A 147 -2.57 -1.80 -4.54
N ILE A 148 -2.03 -2.81 -3.86
CA ILE A 148 -1.46 -4.01 -4.47
C ILE A 148 -2.12 -5.25 -3.88
N ALA A 149 -2.67 -6.10 -4.73
CA ALA A 149 -3.04 -7.44 -4.30
C ALA A 149 -1.77 -8.28 -4.22
N THR A 150 -1.42 -8.76 -3.02
CA THR A 150 -0.17 -9.50 -2.76
C THR A 150 -0.29 -10.99 -3.08
N GLY A 151 -1.37 -11.38 -3.77
CA GLY A 151 -1.62 -12.74 -4.25
C GLY A 151 -3.12 -13.05 -4.35
N PRO A 152 -3.48 -14.22 -4.91
CA PRO A 152 -4.87 -14.63 -5.16
C PRO A 152 -5.70 -14.87 -3.89
N SER A 153 -5.06 -15.00 -2.73
CA SER A 153 -5.72 -15.24 -1.44
C SER A 153 -5.40 -14.16 -0.41
N SER A 154 -4.97 -12.99 -0.87
CA SER A 154 -4.61 -11.86 -0.02
C SER A 154 -5.58 -10.72 -0.20
N TRP A 155 -5.88 -10.01 0.88
CA TRP A 155 -6.44 -8.67 0.76
C TRP A 155 -5.44 -7.76 0.06
N ALA A 156 -5.93 -6.83 -0.76
CA ALA A 156 -5.05 -5.84 -1.35
C ALA A 156 -4.54 -4.89 -0.26
N ASP A 157 -3.24 -4.68 -0.22
CA ASP A 157 -2.57 -3.76 0.69
C ASP A 157 -2.55 -2.36 0.09
N VAL A 158 -2.59 -1.34 0.92
CA VAL A 158 -2.37 0.04 0.46
C VAL A 158 -0.87 0.27 0.34
N ALA A 159 -0.44 0.91 -0.73
CA ALA A 159 0.99 1.14 -0.98
C ALA A 159 1.29 2.56 -1.44
N ILE A 160 2.40 3.09 -0.91
CA ILE A 160 3.06 4.31 -1.39
C ILE A 160 4.39 3.88 -1.99
N THR A 161 4.60 4.16 -3.26
CA THR A 161 5.85 3.85 -3.96
C THR A 161 6.53 5.11 -4.48
N THR A 162 7.85 5.15 -4.37
CA THR A 162 8.71 6.17 -4.95
C THR A 162 9.69 5.51 -5.90
N LEU A 163 9.80 6.06 -7.11
CA LEU A 163 10.70 5.64 -8.17
C LEU A 163 11.65 6.78 -8.52
N GLY A 164 12.96 6.54 -8.46
CA GLY A 164 14.01 7.50 -8.74
C GLY A 164 14.45 7.51 -10.21
N ASP A 165 14.92 8.67 -10.67
CA ASP A 165 15.60 8.91 -11.97
C ASP A 165 15.02 8.15 -13.17
N GLY A 166 13.70 8.24 -13.33
CA GLY A 166 13.02 7.78 -14.55
C GLY A 166 12.89 6.26 -14.70
N GLY A 167 12.78 5.49 -13.61
CA GLY A 167 12.59 4.05 -13.70
C GLY A 167 12.70 3.34 -12.35
N SER A 168 13.17 2.10 -12.36
CA SER A 168 13.53 1.32 -11.18
C SER A 168 14.96 1.60 -10.68
N ALA A 169 15.61 2.69 -11.14
CA ALA A 169 16.98 3.07 -10.76
C ALA A 169 17.14 3.27 -9.24
N GLY A 170 16.06 3.66 -8.56
CA GLY A 170 15.90 3.52 -7.12
C GLY A 170 14.43 3.40 -6.79
N GLN A 171 14.01 2.31 -6.14
CA GLN A 171 12.61 2.10 -5.75
C GLN A 171 12.50 2.02 -4.23
N ARG A 172 11.50 2.68 -3.67
CA ARG A 172 11.05 2.51 -2.28
C ARG A 172 9.55 2.23 -2.30
N ILE A 173 9.10 1.26 -1.52
CA ILE A 173 7.69 0.96 -1.34
C ILE A 173 7.43 0.89 0.16
N PHE A 174 6.41 1.61 0.61
CA PHE A 174 5.81 1.44 1.93
C PHE A 174 4.46 0.76 1.72
N GLN A 175 4.26 -0.39 2.36
CA GLN A 175 3.02 -1.15 2.28
C GLN A 175 2.35 -1.17 3.65
N PHE A 176 1.05 -0.85 3.65
CA PHE A 176 0.15 -0.90 4.78
C PHE A 176 -0.71 -2.13 4.60
N THR A 177 -0.41 -3.14 5.40
CA THR A 177 -1.00 -4.46 5.24
C THR A 177 -2.44 -4.47 5.73
N THR A 178 -3.35 -4.90 4.87
CA THR A 178 -4.79 -4.87 5.19
C THR A 178 -5.16 -5.94 6.21
N ALA A 179 -4.49 -7.10 6.18
CA ALA A 179 -4.84 -8.23 7.02
C ALA A 179 -4.43 -8.08 8.50
N ASN A 180 -3.27 -7.46 8.78
CA ASN A 180 -2.71 -7.40 10.13
C ASN A 180 -2.29 -5.98 10.57
N GLY A 181 -2.45 -4.97 9.71
CA GLY A 181 -2.15 -3.58 10.02
C GLY A 181 -0.66 -3.29 10.28
N ASP A 182 0.25 -4.17 9.87
CA ASP A 182 1.68 -3.87 9.81
C ASP A 182 2.01 -2.86 8.72
N ILE A 183 3.11 -2.15 8.94
CA ILE A 183 3.76 -1.33 7.92
C ILE A 183 5.13 -1.92 7.70
N TYR A 184 5.46 -2.18 6.45
CA TYR A 184 6.82 -2.53 6.06
C TYR A 184 7.27 -1.73 4.86
N ALA A 185 8.58 -1.55 4.75
CA ALA A 185 9.22 -0.86 3.67
C ALA A 185 10.19 -1.80 2.95
N ASN A 186 10.07 -1.87 1.64
CA ASN A 186 11.02 -2.57 0.77
C ASN A 186 11.69 -1.55 -0.17
N ALA A 187 12.93 -1.81 -0.58
CA ALA A 187 13.57 -1.05 -1.65
C ALA A 187 14.36 -1.90 -2.64
N GLY A 188 14.58 -1.30 -3.82
CA GLY A 188 15.37 -1.86 -4.91
C GLY A 188 16.19 -0.81 -5.66
N GLY A 189 17.07 -1.28 -6.54
CA GLY A 189 18.01 -0.42 -7.26
C GLY A 189 19.05 0.22 -6.33
N ASN A 190 19.30 1.51 -6.51
CA ASN A 190 20.27 2.27 -5.70
C ASN A 190 19.72 2.74 -4.34
N LEU A 191 18.44 2.47 -4.03
CA LEU A 191 17.87 2.69 -2.70
C LEU A 191 18.03 1.42 -1.86
N ALA A 192 18.79 1.49 -0.76
CA ALA A 192 19.08 0.34 0.09
C ALA A 192 18.22 0.29 1.36
N GLY A 193 18.10 -0.90 1.97
CA GLY A 193 17.47 -1.13 3.27
C GLY A 193 16.03 -1.62 3.19
N ASN A 194 15.65 -2.53 4.08
CA ASN A 194 14.29 -3.02 4.27
C ASN A 194 13.97 -2.89 5.77
N TYR A 195 12.79 -2.39 6.10
CA TYR A 195 12.41 -2.11 7.49
C TYR A 195 10.99 -2.61 7.77
N ILE A 196 10.83 -3.27 8.90
CA ILE A 196 9.52 -3.47 9.52
C ILE A 196 9.40 -2.41 10.60
N PHE A 197 8.32 -1.64 10.60
CA PHE A 197 8.10 -0.64 11.63
C PHE A 197 7.71 -1.37 12.92
N GLN A 198 8.46 -1.14 14.00
CA GLN A 198 8.12 -1.74 15.30
C GLN A 198 6.82 -1.14 15.84
N LYS A 199 5.84 -2.01 16.09
CA LYS A 199 4.65 -1.66 16.88
C LYS A 199 5.05 -1.54 18.34
N GLN A 200 4.73 -0.42 18.97
CA GLN A 200 4.83 -0.30 20.42
C GLN A 200 3.57 -0.92 21.05
N PRO A 201 3.70 -1.85 22.00
CA PRO A 201 2.55 -2.45 22.64
C PRO A 201 1.77 -1.41 23.46
N ASN A 202 0.44 -1.43 23.36
CA ASN A 202 -0.42 -0.63 24.22
C ASN A 202 -0.53 -1.31 25.60
N CYS A 203 -0.09 -0.62 26.65
CA CYS A 203 -0.06 -1.17 28.00
C CYS A 203 -0.99 -0.40 28.96
N ASP A 204 -1.96 0.35 28.42
CA ASP A 204 -2.89 1.18 29.19
C ASP A 204 -3.80 0.32 30.10
N ILE A 205 -3.99 0.77 31.35
CA ILE A 205 -4.82 0.07 32.34
C ILE A 205 -6.31 0.07 31.95
N SER A 206 -6.77 1.11 31.25
CA SER A 206 -8.16 1.24 30.79
C SER A 206 -8.54 0.21 29.72
N LEU A 207 -7.54 -0.43 29.12
CA LEU A 207 -7.71 -1.49 28.11
C LEU A 207 -7.61 -2.89 28.72
N LYS A 208 -7.58 -3.03 30.05
CA LYS A 208 -7.34 -4.29 30.76
C LYS A 208 -8.41 -4.55 31.83
N HIS A 209 -8.65 -5.81 32.12
CA HIS A 209 -9.51 -6.26 33.22
C HIS A 209 -8.78 -7.32 34.06
N ASP A 210 -9.29 -7.61 35.26
CA ASP A 210 -8.78 -8.65 36.18
C ASP A 210 -7.28 -8.57 36.50
N ILE A 211 -6.75 -7.36 36.65
CA ILE A 211 -5.33 -7.10 36.93
C ILE A 211 -4.98 -7.62 38.32
N LYS A 212 -4.01 -8.53 38.38
CA LYS A 212 -3.41 -9.03 39.62
C LYS A 212 -1.91 -8.72 39.59
N TYR A 213 -1.43 -8.11 40.66
CA TYR A 213 0.00 -7.85 40.84
C TYR A 213 0.65 -9.05 41.53
N ASP A 214 1.81 -9.47 41.04
CA ASP A 214 2.63 -10.52 41.65
C ASP A 214 4.10 -10.06 41.80
N ASP A 215 4.96 -10.99 42.24
CA ASP A 215 6.38 -10.72 42.49
C ASP A 215 7.30 -10.96 41.27
N GLY A 216 6.75 -11.41 40.14
CA GLY A 216 7.50 -11.75 38.93
C GLY A 216 8.11 -13.17 38.93
N TYR A 217 7.75 -14.04 39.87
CA TYR A 217 8.33 -15.40 39.95
C TYR A 217 8.12 -16.22 38.66
N GLN A 218 6.96 -16.11 38.01
CA GLN A 218 6.67 -16.86 36.79
C GLN A 218 7.62 -16.46 35.65
N SER A 219 7.84 -15.16 35.46
CA SER A 219 8.81 -14.65 34.49
C SER A 219 10.22 -15.15 34.80
N TYR A 220 10.64 -15.15 36.07
CA TYR A 220 11.91 -15.76 36.49
C TYR A 220 12.00 -17.25 36.12
N ALA A 221 10.95 -18.02 36.40
CA ALA A 221 10.89 -19.44 36.10
C ALA A 221 10.92 -19.72 34.58
N ASN A 222 10.31 -18.85 33.77
CA ASN A 222 10.34 -18.93 32.31
C ASN A 222 11.71 -18.58 31.74
N ILE A 223 12.30 -17.45 32.16
CA ILE A 223 13.63 -17.02 31.71
C ILE A 223 14.71 -18.07 32.03
N LYS A 224 14.60 -18.75 33.18
CA LYS A 224 15.52 -19.84 33.56
C LYS A 224 15.48 -21.04 32.60
N LYS A 225 14.38 -21.25 31.88
CA LYS A 225 14.22 -22.34 30.91
C LYS A 225 14.76 -21.99 29.52
N LEU A 226 15.12 -20.73 29.26
CA LEU A 226 15.68 -20.33 27.97
C LEU A 226 16.97 -21.10 27.70
N LEU A 227 17.13 -21.55 26.46
CA LEU A 227 18.31 -22.26 25.98
C LEU A 227 19.13 -21.30 25.09
N PRO A 228 20.24 -20.74 25.61
CA PRO A 228 21.11 -19.90 24.79
C PRO A 228 21.70 -20.72 23.65
N ALA A 229 21.59 -20.19 22.44
CA ALA A 229 22.08 -20.81 21.23
C ALA A 229 23.06 -19.90 20.51
N THR A 230 24.01 -20.53 19.83
CA THR A 230 24.79 -19.91 18.75
C THR A 230 24.44 -20.58 17.44
N TYR A 231 24.27 -19.79 16.38
CA TYR A 231 23.89 -20.30 15.07
C TYR A 231 24.47 -19.44 13.95
N ILE A 232 24.52 -20.01 12.75
CA ILE A 232 24.88 -19.34 11.50
C ILE A 232 23.66 -19.48 10.58
N TYR A 233 23.29 -18.40 9.89
CA TYR A 233 22.21 -18.46 8.91
C TYR A 233 22.68 -19.21 7.67
N ASN A 234 21.83 -20.08 7.12
CA ASN A 234 22.15 -20.89 5.93
C ASN A 234 22.53 -20.03 4.71
N ASP A 235 22.05 -18.79 4.64
CA ASP A 235 22.30 -17.84 3.55
C ASP A 235 23.37 -16.79 3.88
N ASP A 236 24.16 -16.95 4.95
CA ASP A 236 25.24 -16.03 5.29
C ASP A 236 26.58 -16.46 4.66
N PRO A 237 26.98 -15.93 3.49
CA PRO A 237 28.23 -16.32 2.82
C PRO A 237 29.49 -15.93 3.60
N ARG A 238 29.33 -15.16 4.67
CA ARG A 238 30.43 -14.74 5.56
C ARG A 238 30.53 -15.62 6.82
N GLU A 239 29.70 -16.65 6.97
CA GLU A 239 29.76 -17.63 8.07
C GLU A 239 29.79 -16.98 9.47
N ARG A 240 29.03 -15.89 9.65
CA ARG A 240 29.15 -15.09 10.88
C ARG A 240 28.28 -15.71 11.98
N VAL A 241 28.91 -16.09 13.08
CA VAL A 241 28.21 -16.63 14.26
C VAL A 241 27.31 -15.58 14.91
N ARG A 242 26.07 -15.97 15.23
CA ARG A 242 25.07 -15.19 15.98
C ARG A 242 24.79 -15.86 17.33
N ARG A 243 24.20 -15.09 18.25
CA ARG A 243 23.78 -15.51 19.59
C ARG A 243 22.30 -15.19 19.75
N GLY A 244 21.55 -16.09 20.35
CA GLY A 244 20.12 -15.90 20.56
C GLY A 244 19.46 -17.11 21.22
N VAL A 245 18.18 -17.29 20.94
CA VAL A 245 17.34 -18.42 21.36
C VAL A 245 16.57 -18.94 20.14
N ILE A 246 16.13 -20.19 20.18
CA ILE A 246 15.41 -20.82 19.07
C ILE A 246 13.91 -20.70 19.29
N ALA A 247 13.18 -20.23 18.27
CA ALA A 247 11.75 -19.95 18.36
C ALA A 247 10.92 -21.16 18.79
N GLN A 248 11.22 -22.34 18.25
CA GLN A 248 10.54 -23.59 18.58
C GLN A 248 10.74 -24.02 20.04
N ASP A 249 11.86 -23.64 20.66
CA ASP A 249 12.14 -23.99 22.05
C ASP A 249 11.47 -23.01 23.00
N VAL A 250 11.50 -21.72 22.70
CA VAL A 250 10.87 -20.71 23.55
C VAL A 250 9.34 -20.75 23.49
N MET A 251 8.76 -21.16 22.35
CA MET A 251 7.32 -21.41 22.21
C MET A 251 6.79 -22.48 23.18
N LYS A 252 7.63 -23.47 23.55
CA LYS A 252 7.27 -24.50 24.54
C LYS A 252 7.23 -23.95 25.97
N ILE A 253 7.89 -22.82 26.22
CA ILE A 253 7.91 -22.15 27.52
C ILE A 253 6.68 -21.25 27.64
N ASP A 254 6.47 -20.40 26.63
CA ASP A 254 5.33 -19.51 26.49
C ASP A 254 5.04 -19.30 25.00
N SER A 255 3.79 -19.50 24.58
CA SER A 255 3.39 -19.30 23.19
C SER A 255 3.48 -17.84 22.73
N GLU A 256 3.39 -16.88 23.65
CA GLU A 256 3.47 -15.44 23.36
C GLU A 256 4.90 -14.97 23.06
N TYR A 257 5.92 -15.80 23.31
CA TYR A 257 7.31 -15.49 22.95
C TYR A 257 7.56 -15.56 21.45
N VAL A 258 6.62 -16.07 20.66
CA VAL A 258 6.75 -16.20 19.22
C VAL A 258 5.53 -15.62 18.50
N LYS A 259 5.75 -15.20 17.27
CA LYS A 259 4.71 -14.92 16.29
C LYS A 259 4.86 -15.86 15.12
N LEU A 260 3.73 -16.34 14.61
CA LEU A 260 3.67 -16.99 13.32
C LEU A 260 3.97 -15.95 12.25
N VAL A 261 4.99 -16.22 11.46
CA VAL A 261 5.30 -15.52 10.22
C VAL A 261 4.82 -16.43 9.11
N PRO A 262 3.70 -16.08 8.46
CA PRO A 262 3.16 -16.88 7.38
C PRO A 262 4.24 -17.15 6.34
N ALA A 263 4.30 -18.38 5.83
CA ALA A 263 5.26 -18.71 4.79
C ALA A 263 5.07 -17.81 3.58
N SER A 264 6.19 -17.34 3.00
CA SER A 264 6.15 -16.73 1.68
C SER A 264 5.56 -17.76 0.70
N PRO A 265 4.55 -17.40 -0.09
CA PRO A 265 3.97 -18.34 -1.05
C PRO A 265 5.04 -18.79 -2.05
N ALA A 266 5.26 -20.10 -2.16
CA ALA A 266 6.04 -20.72 -3.22
C ALA A 266 5.09 -21.14 -4.35
N PHE A 267 5.57 -21.19 -5.59
CA PHE A 267 4.78 -21.58 -6.74
C PHE A 267 5.50 -22.67 -7.53
N ASP A 268 4.77 -23.70 -7.98
CA ASP A 268 5.33 -24.69 -8.90
C ASP A 268 5.52 -24.09 -10.31
N SER A 269 6.09 -24.89 -11.23
CA SER A 269 6.30 -24.47 -12.63
C SER A 269 5.00 -24.22 -13.41
N GLU A 270 3.84 -24.56 -12.84
CA GLU A 270 2.51 -24.40 -13.41
C GLU A 270 1.76 -23.21 -12.78
N GLY A 271 2.38 -22.52 -11.81
CA GLY A 271 1.82 -21.36 -11.13
C GLY A 271 0.87 -21.67 -9.97
N ASN A 272 0.78 -22.93 -9.53
CA ASN A 272 0.00 -23.29 -8.34
C ASN A 272 0.79 -22.94 -7.08
N ARG A 273 0.10 -22.38 -6.08
CA ARG A 273 0.69 -22.15 -4.76
C ARG A 273 1.03 -23.49 -4.12
N ILE A 274 2.30 -23.65 -3.77
CA ILE A 274 2.77 -24.67 -2.85
C ILE A 274 2.86 -23.98 -1.48
N ASP A 275 2.08 -24.46 -0.52
CA ASP A 275 2.20 -24.01 0.85
C ASP A 275 3.54 -24.52 1.41
N ALA A 276 4.42 -23.58 1.72
CA ALA A 276 5.55 -23.83 2.61
C ALA A 276 5.08 -23.70 4.05
N ASP A 277 5.76 -24.38 4.98
CA ASP A 277 5.43 -24.28 6.39
C ASP A 277 5.66 -22.86 6.91
N ASP A 278 4.73 -22.36 7.71
CA ASP A 278 4.87 -21.09 8.42
C ASP A 278 6.18 -21.08 9.23
N THR A 279 6.82 -19.92 9.28
CA THR A 279 8.02 -19.72 10.08
C THR A 279 7.66 -19.04 11.40
N LEU A 280 8.56 -19.10 12.38
CA LEU A 280 8.36 -18.44 13.67
C LEU A 280 9.34 -17.27 13.80
N ALA A 281 8.84 -16.10 14.17
CA ALA A 281 9.64 -14.97 14.62
C ALA A 281 9.53 -14.81 16.14
N LEU A 282 10.61 -14.38 16.78
CA LEU A 282 10.59 -14.06 18.21
C LEU A 282 9.80 -12.76 18.46
N ASP A 283 8.89 -12.75 19.44
CA ASP A 283 8.39 -11.51 20.02
C ASP A 283 9.35 -11.03 21.11
N THR A 284 10.27 -10.15 20.70
CA THR A 284 11.27 -9.60 21.61
C THR A 284 10.67 -8.73 22.70
N ASN A 285 9.50 -8.11 22.49
CA ASN A 285 8.89 -7.25 23.51
C ASN A 285 8.42 -8.07 24.72
N VAL A 286 7.78 -9.21 24.46
CA VAL A 286 7.29 -10.11 25.51
C VAL A 286 8.47 -10.70 26.27
N ILE A 287 9.48 -11.21 25.55
CA ILE A 287 10.70 -11.77 26.17
C ILE A 287 11.45 -10.72 26.99
N MET A 288 11.56 -9.49 26.50
CA MET A 288 12.20 -8.39 27.22
C MET A 288 11.42 -8.02 28.50
N LEU A 289 10.09 -7.99 28.44
CA LEU A 289 9.26 -7.71 29.61
C LEU A 289 9.44 -8.79 30.69
N ASP A 290 9.41 -10.06 30.29
CA ASP A 290 9.66 -11.17 31.22
C ASP A 290 11.08 -11.15 31.79
N THR A 291 12.06 -10.74 31.00
CA THR A 291 13.43 -10.54 31.49
C THR A 291 13.50 -9.45 32.56
N VAL A 292 12.78 -8.33 32.38
CA VAL A 292 12.70 -7.24 33.36
C VAL A 292 12.00 -7.69 34.65
N LEU A 293 10.89 -8.44 34.52
CA LEU A 293 10.16 -8.98 35.67
C LEU A 293 10.98 -10.03 36.43
N ALA A 294 11.67 -10.92 35.72
CA ALA A 294 12.60 -11.88 36.31
C ALA A 294 13.73 -11.18 37.06
N LEU A 295 14.29 -10.12 36.50
CA LEU A 295 15.32 -9.31 37.15
C LEU A 295 14.79 -8.64 38.42
N ASN A 296 13.59 -8.07 38.39
CA ASN A 296 12.93 -7.49 39.57
C ASN A 296 12.78 -8.53 40.69
N TYR A 297 12.32 -9.73 40.36
CA TYR A 297 12.23 -10.85 41.31
C TYR A 297 13.61 -11.19 41.92
N VAL A 298 14.64 -11.33 41.08
CA VAL A 298 16.01 -11.63 41.53
C VAL A 298 16.57 -10.52 42.43
N ILE A 299 16.34 -9.24 42.09
CA ILE A 299 16.76 -8.10 42.93
C ILE A 299 16.14 -8.21 44.32
N LYS A 300 14.82 -8.43 44.41
CA LYS A 300 14.12 -8.57 45.71
C LYS A 300 14.67 -9.74 46.54
N LYS A 301 14.97 -10.87 45.89
CA LYS A 301 15.56 -12.04 46.58
C LYS A 301 17.00 -11.79 47.02
N LEU A 302 17.78 -11.06 46.22
CA LEU A 302 19.14 -10.68 46.56
C LEU A 302 19.16 -9.76 47.79
N GLU A 303 18.32 -8.74 47.81
CA GLU A 303 18.17 -7.81 48.95
C GLU A 303 17.75 -8.55 50.22
N ALA A 304 16.77 -9.46 50.13
CA ALA A 304 16.38 -10.30 51.27
C ALA A 304 17.54 -11.17 51.78
N THR A 305 18.28 -11.81 50.87
CA THR A 305 19.44 -12.65 51.22
C THR A 305 20.57 -11.84 51.86
N GLN A 306 20.81 -10.62 51.38
CA GLN A 306 21.81 -9.72 51.96
C GLN A 306 21.44 -9.32 53.40
N ASN A 307 20.16 -9.00 53.65
CA ASN A 307 19.68 -8.69 54.99
C ASN A 307 19.84 -9.88 55.95
N GLU A 308 19.46 -11.09 55.51
CA GLU A 308 19.64 -12.31 56.31
C GLU A 308 21.13 -12.58 56.64
N LEU A 309 22.03 -12.36 55.67
CA LEU A 309 23.46 -12.49 55.88
C LEU A 309 24.01 -11.48 56.88
N GLU A 310 23.52 -10.24 56.88
CA GLU A 310 23.90 -9.23 57.88
C GLU A 310 23.42 -9.62 59.28
N GLU A 311 22.18 -10.09 59.42
CA GLU A 311 21.67 -10.58 60.70
C GLU A 311 22.48 -11.77 61.24
N LEU A 312 22.85 -12.71 60.37
CA LEU A 312 23.67 -13.86 60.73
C LEU A 312 25.07 -13.43 61.21
N LYS A 313 25.70 -12.48 60.51
CA LYS A 313 27.01 -11.92 60.92
C LYS A 313 26.92 -11.24 62.29
N LEU A 314 25.86 -10.49 62.55
CA LEU A 314 25.65 -9.84 63.86
C LEU A 314 25.45 -10.87 64.98
N LYS A 315 24.69 -11.94 64.74
CA LYS A 315 24.48 -13.03 65.73
C LYS A 315 25.78 -13.77 66.05
N ILE A 316 26.61 -14.06 65.04
CA ILE A 316 27.91 -14.71 65.22
C ILE A 316 28.87 -13.78 65.98
N ALA A 317 28.91 -12.48 65.66
CA ALA A 317 29.78 -11.52 66.35
C ALA A 317 29.37 -11.28 67.82
N ALA A 318 28.13 -11.58 68.19
CA ALA A 318 27.61 -11.50 69.55
C ALA A 318 27.75 -12.81 70.35
N SER A 319 28.28 -13.87 69.75
CA SER A 319 28.50 -15.20 70.36
C SER A 319 29.96 -15.39 70.77
#